data_AF-A0AAV0HEU0-F1
#
_entry.id   AF-A0AAV0HEU0-F1
#
_cell.length_a   1.000
_cell.length_b   1.000
_cell.length_c   1.000
_cell.angle_alpha   90.00
_cell.angle_beta   90.00
_cell.angle_gamma   90.00
#
_symmetry.space_group_name_H-M   'P 1'
#
loop_
_entity.id
_entity.type
_entity.pdbx_description
1 polymer ?
#
loop_
_entity_poly.entity_id
_entity_poly.type
_entity_poly.pdbx_seq_one_letter_code
_entity_poly.pdbx_strand_id
1 'polypeptide(L)'
;MAPELYEEDYTELVDIYSFGMCLLEMVTMEIPYSECDSVAKIYKKVTTGVKPQALNKVEDQEVKAFIMKCIGEPKARPSAADLLKDPFFAGITVYEGDGSARG
;
A
#
# COMPACT_ATOMS: atom_id res chain seq x y z
N MET A 1 6.21 -5.06 7.61
CA MET A 1 5.12 -4.96 8.59
C MET A 1 4.87 -3.49 8.89
N ALA A 2 3.66 -3.12 9.29
CA ALA A 2 3.36 -1.80 9.80
C ALA A 2 4.07 -1.57 11.16
N PRO A 3 4.51 -0.34 11.49
CA PRO A 3 5.27 -0.06 12.72
C PRO A 3 4.50 -0.36 14.01
N GLU A 4 3.21 -0.10 14.06
CA GLU A 4 2.37 -0.32 15.24
C GLU A 4 2.17 -1.80 15.60
N LEU A 5 2.48 -2.72 14.67
CA LEU A 5 2.36 -4.16 14.90
C LEU A 5 3.32 -4.66 15.99
N TYR A 6 4.39 -3.90 16.26
CA TYR A 6 5.34 -4.17 17.34
C TYR A 6 4.86 -3.70 18.72
N GLU A 7 3.86 -2.81 18.77
CA GLU A 7 3.27 -2.30 20.01
C GLU A 7 2.05 -3.11 20.46
N GLU A 8 1.62 -4.10 19.65
CA GLU A 8 0.42 -4.92 19.83
C GLU A 8 -0.91 -4.14 19.95
N ASP A 9 -0.88 -2.82 19.83
CA ASP A 9 -2.04 -1.93 19.73
C ASP A 9 -2.26 -1.54 18.26
N TYR A 10 -2.95 -2.40 17.52
CA TYR A 10 -3.19 -2.19 16.11
C TYR A 10 -4.63 -2.55 15.70
N THR A 11 -5.05 -1.98 14.58
CA THR A 11 -6.35 -2.21 13.95
C THR A 11 -6.17 -2.81 12.55
N GLU A 12 -7.25 -3.01 11.80
CA GLU A 12 -7.23 -3.43 10.40
C GLU A 12 -6.42 -2.49 9.47
N LEU A 13 -6.05 -1.29 9.93
CA LEU A 13 -5.23 -0.34 9.16
C LEU A 13 -3.80 -0.84 8.92
N VAL A 14 -3.35 -1.90 9.60
CA VAL A 14 -2.10 -2.60 9.26
C VAL A 14 -2.18 -3.34 7.92
N ASP A 15 -3.37 -3.79 7.54
CA ASP A 15 -3.60 -4.43 6.23
C ASP A 15 -3.53 -3.40 5.11
N ILE A 16 -3.98 -2.16 5.37
CA ILE A 16 -3.85 -1.03 4.44
C ILE A 16 -2.37 -0.70 4.16
N TYR A 17 -1.56 -0.69 5.20
CA TYR A 17 -0.11 -0.51 5.04
C TYR A 17 0.52 -1.64 4.23
N SER A 18 0.15 -2.88 4.54
CA SER A 18 0.65 -4.07 3.85
C SER A 18 0.24 -4.05 2.37
N PHE A 19 -0.99 -3.67 2.08
CA PHE A 19 -1.49 -3.46 0.72
C PHE A 19 -0.68 -2.39 -0.03
N GLY A 20 -0.39 -1.26 0.59
CA GLY A 20 0.47 -0.22 0.01
C GLY A 20 1.88 -0.72 -0.32
N MET A 21 2.46 -1.57 0.53
CA MET A 21 3.75 -2.20 0.28
C MET A 21 3.70 -3.23 -0.86
N CYS A 22 2.65 -4.05 -0.93
CA CYS A 22 2.44 -4.98 -2.03
C CYS A 22 2.25 -4.23 -3.36
N LEU A 23 1.50 -3.13 -3.37
CA LEU A 23 1.34 -2.32 -4.57
C LEU A 23 2.66 -1.69 -5.01
N LEU A 24 3.45 -1.17 -4.06
CA LEU A 24 4.79 -0.69 -4.35
C LEU A 24 5.68 -1.76 -4.99
N GLU A 25 5.67 -2.97 -4.45
CA GLU A 25 6.40 -4.11 -5.00
C GLU A 25 5.92 -4.45 -6.42
N MET A 26 4.61 -4.52 -6.65
CA MET A 26 4.03 -4.84 -7.96
C MET A 26 4.44 -3.83 -9.04
N VAL A 27 4.39 -2.53 -8.73
CA VAL A 27 4.66 -1.48 -9.73
C VAL A 27 6.16 -1.22 -9.94
N THR A 28 7.01 -1.58 -8.97
CA THR A 28 8.46 -1.40 -9.09
C THR A 28 9.22 -2.68 -9.41
N MET A 29 8.58 -3.85 -9.26
CA MET A 29 9.20 -5.18 -9.31
C MET A 29 10.38 -5.34 -8.34
N GLU A 30 10.37 -4.57 -7.24
CA GLU A 30 11.41 -4.56 -6.22
C GLU A 30 10.84 -4.84 -4.85
N ILE A 31 11.52 -5.67 -4.07
CA ILE A 31 11.17 -5.94 -2.69
C ILE A 31 11.26 -4.61 -1.91
N PRO A 32 10.19 -4.18 -1.20
CA PRO A 32 10.23 -2.98 -0.38
C PRO A 32 11.35 -3.05 0.65
N TYR A 33 12.16 -1.99 0.74
CA TYR A 33 13.37 -1.90 1.57
C TYR A 33 14.52 -2.83 1.15
N SER A 34 14.57 -3.28 -0.11
CA SER A 34 15.71 -4.07 -0.63
C SER A 34 17.07 -3.39 -0.50
N GLU A 35 17.13 -2.07 -0.28
CA GLU A 35 18.36 -1.34 0.05
C GLU A 35 18.90 -1.63 1.48
N CYS A 36 18.15 -2.36 2.31
CA CYS A 36 18.57 -2.76 3.65
C CYS A 36 19.11 -4.20 3.64
N ASP A 37 20.30 -4.40 4.19
CA ASP A 37 20.95 -5.72 4.28
C ASP A 37 20.50 -6.57 5.49
N SER A 38 19.57 -6.07 6.30
CA SER A 38 19.16 -6.74 7.53
C SER A 38 17.78 -6.27 8.01
N VAL A 39 17.05 -7.18 8.64
CA VAL A 39 15.73 -6.92 9.23
C VAL A 39 15.81 -5.80 10.29
N ALA A 40 16.90 -5.71 11.05
CA ALA A 40 17.09 -4.65 12.04
C ALA A 40 17.13 -3.24 11.41
N LYS A 41 17.73 -3.08 10.22
CA LYS A 41 17.73 -1.80 9.50
C LYS A 41 16.35 -1.47 8.94
N ILE A 42 15.63 -2.48 8.44
CA ILE A 42 14.24 -2.32 7.99
C ILE A 42 13.37 -1.86 9.17
N TYR A 43 13.43 -2.56 10.30
CA TYR A 43 12.72 -2.21 11.53
C TYR A 43 12.99 -0.76 11.95
N LYS A 44 14.25 -0.35 11.98
CA LYS A 44 14.63 1.03 12.31
C LYS A 44 13.99 2.03 11.34
N LYS A 45 14.08 1.80 10.02
CA LYS A 45 13.50 2.71 9.03
C LYS A 45 11.98 2.83 9.18
N VAL A 46 11.30 1.69 9.29
CA VAL A 46 9.84 1.61 9.42
C VAL A 46 9.36 2.35 10.67
N THR A 47 9.97 2.09 11.82
CA THR A 47 9.58 2.72 13.10
C THR A 47 9.93 4.21 13.17
N THR A 48 10.91 4.68 12.38
CA THR A 48 11.22 6.12 12.25
C THR A 48 10.53 6.81 11.07
N GLY A 49 9.55 6.15 10.42
CA GLY A 49 8.79 6.73 9.31
C GLY A 49 9.56 6.90 7.98
N VAL A 50 10.74 6.31 7.84
CA VAL A 50 11.54 6.36 6.60
C VAL A 50 10.95 5.38 5.59
N LYS A 51 10.52 5.88 4.42
CA LYS A 51 9.90 5.09 3.35
C LYS A 51 10.93 4.31 2.50
N PRO A 52 10.51 3.24 1.80
CA PRO A 52 11.39 2.48 0.91
C PRO A 52 11.95 3.35 -0.23
N GLN A 53 13.20 3.10 -0.65
CA GLN A 53 13.79 3.81 -1.80
C GLN A 53 13.07 3.52 -3.12
N ALA A 54 12.47 2.33 -3.26
CA ALA A 54 11.67 1.94 -4.43
C ALA A 54 10.56 2.95 -4.76
N LEU A 55 10.04 3.70 -3.77
CA LEU A 55 9.04 4.74 -3.98
C LEU A 55 9.53 5.86 -4.93
N ASN A 56 10.84 6.08 -5.02
CA ASN A 56 11.43 7.06 -5.95
C ASN A 56 11.38 6.60 -7.41
N LYS A 57 11.12 5.31 -7.65
CA LYS A 57 11.03 4.71 -8.99
C LYS A 57 9.60 4.67 -9.54
N VAL A 58 8.62 5.04 -8.73
CA VAL A 58 7.21 5.15 -9.17
C VAL A 58 7.05 6.44 -9.97
N GLU A 59 6.89 6.31 -11.29
CA GLU A 59 6.76 7.44 -12.23
C GLU A 59 5.35 8.04 -12.22
N ASP A 60 4.33 7.18 -12.17
CA ASP A 60 2.93 7.60 -12.10
C ASP A 60 2.63 8.28 -10.75
N GLN A 61 2.29 9.56 -10.80
CA GLN A 61 2.07 10.36 -9.59
C GLN A 61 0.79 9.97 -8.84
N GLU A 62 -0.23 9.46 -9.55
CA GLU A 62 -1.47 9.01 -8.95
C GLU A 62 -1.23 7.71 -8.15
N VAL A 63 -0.53 6.74 -8.77
CA VAL A 63 -0.09 5.51 -8.10
C VAL A 63 0.77 5.84 -6.88
N LYS A 64 1.75 6.75 -7.04
CA LYS A 64 2.65 7.15 -5.95
C LYS A 64 1.90 7.81 -4.80
N ALA A 65 0.95 8.69 -5.10
CA ALA A 65 0.12 9.34 -4.09
C ALA A 65 -0.76 8.32 -3.36
N PHE A 66 -1.33 7.35 -4.09
CA PHE A 66 -2.15 6.29 -3.53
C PHE A 66 -1.36 5.37 -2.59
N ILE A 67 -0.16 4.92 -3.00
CA ILE A 67 0.76 4.16 -2.13
C ILE A 67 1.08 4.97 -0.88
N MET A 68 1.40 6.26 -1.02
CA MET A 68 1.75 7.14 0.10
C MET A 68 0.62 7.29 1.14
N LYS A 69 -0.65 7.33 0.71
CA LYS A 69 -1.81 7.28 1.61
C LYS A 69 -1.83 5.97 2.40
N CYS A 70 -1.61 4.84 1.72
CA CYS A 70 -1.62 3.52 2.34
C CYS A 70 -0.49 3.33 3.36
N ILE A 71 0.73 3.78 3.05
CA ILE A 71 1.91 3.65 3.92
C ILE A 71 2.14 4.89 4.81
N GLY A 72 1.08 5.65 5.11
CA GLY A 72 1.09 6.83 5.96
C GLY A 72 1.11 6.50 7.46
N GLU A 73 0.99 7.55 8.28
CA GLU A 73 0.83 7.43 9.73
C GLU A 73 -0.38 6.54 10.07
N PRO A 74 -0.29 5.65 11.07
CA PRO A 74 -1.31 4.63 11.35
C PRO A 74 -2.75 5.17 11.36
N LYS A 75 -2.99 6.25 12.11
CA LYS A 75 -4.31 6.87 12.28
C LYS A 75 -4.78 7.71 11.08
N ALA A 76 -3.88 8.01 10.14
CA ALA A 76 -4.18 8.79 8.95
C ALA A 76 -4.46 7.90 7.72
N ARG A 77 -4.22 6.59 7.81
CA ARG A 77 -4.52 5.65 6.72
C ARG A 77 -6.04 5.55 6.52
N PRO A 78 -6.54 5.69 5.27
CA PRO A 78 -7.95 5.50 5.00
C PRO A 78 -8.38 4.04 5.22
N SER A 79 -9.66 3.82 5.48
CA SER A 79 -10.22 2.47 5.46
C SER A 79 -10.20 1.89 4.05
N ALA A 80 -10.29 0.56 3.91
CA ALA A 80 -10.42 -0.07 2.59
C ALA A 80 -11.62 0.47 1.80
N ALA A 81 -12.75 0.69 2.48
CA ALA A 81 -13.95 1.25 1.87
C ALA A 81 -13.75 2.68 1.36
N ASP A 82 -12.90 3.47 1.99
CA ASP A 82 -12.55 4.82 1.53
C ASP A 82 -11.53 4.80 0.40
N LEU A 83 -10.55 3.88 0.44
CA LEU A 83 -9.62 3.69 -0.67
C LEU A 83 -10.34 3.28 -1.96
N LEU A 84 -11.40 2.48 -1.89
CA LEU A 84 -12.20 2.11 -3.06
C LEU A 84 -12.91 3.30 -3.73
N LYS A 85 -13.06 4.42 -3.02
CA LYS A 85 -13.63 5.67 -3.56
C LYS A 85 -12.54 6.61 -4.10
N ASP A 86 -11.27 6.25 -3.97
CA ASP A 86 -10.15 7.08 -4.41
C ASP A 86 -10.15 7.21 -5.95
N PRO A 87 -9.77 8.38 -6.51
CA PRO A 87 -9.65 8.57 -7.96
C PRO A 87 -8.83 7.49 -8.67
N PHE A 88 -7.86 6.90 -7.96
CA PHE A 88 -7.06 5.78 -8.45
C PHE A 88 -7.89 4.63 -9.04
N PHE A 89 -9.11 4.40 -8.53
CA PHE A 89 -10.02 3.35 -9.02
C PHE A 89 -11.16 3.87 -9.92
N ALA A 90 -11.25 5.17 -10.20
CA ALA A 90 -12.41 5.77 -10.89
C ALA A 90 -12.61 5.26 -12.34
N GLY A 91 -11.61 4.63 -12.95
CA GLY A 91 -11.69 4.01 -14.28
C GLY A 91 -12.10 2.53 -14.29
N ILE A 92 -12.21 1.89 -13.12
CA ILE A 92 -12.60 0.48 -13.03
C ILE A 92 -14.12 0.42 -12.93
N THR A 93 -14.79 0.35 -14.08
CA THR A 93 -16.17 -0.14 -14.09
C THR A 93 -16.13 -1.64 -13.88
N VAL A 94 -16.84 -2.14 -12.87
CA VAL A 94 -17.16 -3.56 -12.81
C VAL A 94 -17.99 -3.84 -14.05
N TYR A 95 -17.41 -4.55 -15.02
CA TYR A 95 -18.21 -5.23 -16.03
C TYR A 95 -19.10 -6.19 -15.25
N GLU A 96 -20.35 -5.80 -15.00
CA GLU A 96 -21.39 -6.76 -14.66
C GLU A 96 -21.42 -7.75 -15.83
N GLY A 97 -20.84 -8.93 -15.62
CA GLY A 97 -20.88 -10.00 -16.60
C GLY A 97 -22.34 -10.19 -17.01
N ASP A 98 -22.61 -10.02 -18.30
CA ASP A 98 -23.92 -10.27 -18.85
C ASP A 98 -24.25 -11.75 -18.60
N GLY A 99 -25.25 -11.99 -17.76
CA GLY A 99 -25.87 -13.29 -17.57
C GLY A 99 -26.63 -13.75 -18.82
N SER A 100 -26.05 -13.62 -20.02
CA SER A 100 -26.60 -14.15 -21.26
C SER A 100 -26.12 -15.58 -21.48
N ALA A 101 -26.58 -16.50 -20.64
CA ALA A 101 -26.77 -17.88 -21.08
C ALA A 101 -28.02 -17.92 -21.97
N ARG A 102 -27.84 -17.61 -23.26
CA ARG A 102 -28.72 -18.06 -24.33
C ARG A 102 -28.30 -19.48 -24.69
N GLY A 103 -29.24 -20.42 -24.64
CA GLY A 103 -29.08 -21.82 -25.07
C GLY A 103 -29.97 -22.75 -24.29
#